data_AF-A0A818PGW2-F1
#
_entry.id   AF-A0A818PGW2-F1
#
_cell.length_a   1.000
_cell.length_b   1.000
_cell.length_c   1.000
_cell.angle_alpha   90.00
_cell.angle_beta   90.00
_cell.angle_gamma   90.00
#
_symmetry.space_group_name_H-M   'P 1'
#
loop_
_entity.id
_entity.type
_entity.pdbx_description
1 polymer ?
#
loop_
_entity_poly.entity_id
_entity_poly.type
_entity_poly.pdbx_seq_one_letter_code
_entity_poly.pdbx_strand_id
1 'polypeptide(L)'
;KSVDGWLRAALGHLPERLKTIKLTIINAFAMTLRRYTSLNHLAQAARAVLLNSTQVNQMLADLNKVDFHNVQEQAWWVCECDDNLVSRIEREFKNHLSSQSTLEDWSQWLDLLLTDLLKPYSNLTAEKYTKQAKQILLNWSFYVQL
;
A
#
# COMPACT_ATOMS: atom_id res chain seq x y z
N LYS A 1 18.99 -25.15 -1.51
CA LYS A 1 18.89 -25.93 -0.25
C LYS A 1 17.96 -25.17 0.69
N SER A 2 16.85 -25.76 1.15
CA SER A 2 15.86 -25.04 1.96
C SER A 2 16.34 -24.86 3.40
N VAL A 3 16.15 -23.66 3.94
CA VAL A 3 16.45 -23.30 5.33
C VAL A 3 15.73 -24.25 6.31
N ASP A 4 14.53 -24.71 5.95
CA ASP A 4 13.72 -25.67 6.72
C ASP A 4 14.45 -27.02 6.96
N GLY A 5 15.16 -27.55 5.96
CA GLY A 5 15.86 -28.84 6.09
C GLY A 5 17.04 -28.78 7.06
N TRP A 6 17.81 -27.69 7.04
CA TRP A 6 18.92 -27.46 7.98
C TRP A 6 18.43 -27.27 9.41
N LEU A 7 17.32 -26.55 9.56
CA LEU A 7 16.72 -26.28 10.87
C LEU A 7 16.15 -27.53 11.53
N ARG A 8 15.50 -28.41 10.77
CA ARG A 8 15.01 -29.69 11.30
C ARG A 8 16.15 -30.59 11.78
N ALA A 9 17.26 -30.62 11.02
CA ALA A 9 18.46 -31.36 11.42
C ALA A 9 19.11 -30.79 12.69
N ALA A 10 19.27 -29.47 12.76
CA ALA A 10 19.87 -28.80 13.92
C ALA A 10 19.03 -28.96 15.21
N LEU A 11 17.71 -29.03 15.10
CA LEU A 11 16.79 -29.20 16.23
C LEU A 11 16.52 -30.68 16.55
N GLY A 12 17.15 -31.63 15.87
CA GLY A 12 16.86 -33.07 15.95
C GLY A 12 16.95 -33.65 17.37
N HIS A 13 17.83 -33.10 18.21
CA HIS A 13 18.09 -33.53 19.59
C HIS A 13 17.11 -32.97 20.62
N LEU A 14 16.19 -32.08 20.23
CA LEU A 14 15.23 -31.46 21.15
C LEU A 14 13.93 -32.27 21.24
N PRO A 15 13.25 -32.23 22.41
CA PRO A 15 11.88 -32.73 22.53
C PRO A 15 10.95 -32.12 21.47
N GLU A 16 10.03 -32.91 20.94
CA GLU A 16 9.16 -32.53 19.80
C GLU A 16 8.35 -31.25 20.04
N ARG A 17 7.92 -31.00 21.28
CA ARG A 17 7.25 -29.75 21.66
C ARG A 17 8.14 -28.53 21.47
N LEU A 18 9.41 -28.61 21.88
CA LEU A 18 10.38 -27.52 21.75
C LEU A 18 10.82 -27.34 20.29
N LYS A 19 10.95 -28.44 19.54
CA LYS A 19 11.23 -28.43 18.10
C LYS A 19 10.11 -27.69 17.35
N THR A 20 8.85 -28.03 17.61
CA THR A 20 7.69 -27.38 17.00
C THR A 20 7.65 -25.88 17.29
N ILE A 21 7.82 -25.47 18.56
CA ILE A 21 7.80 -24.05 18.94
C ILE A 21 8.92 -23.28 18.22
N LYS A 22 10.15 -23.81 18.22
CA LYS A 22 11.29 -23.15 17.56
C LYS A 22 11.10 -23.05 16.05
N LEU A 23 10.61 -24.10 15.39
CA LEU A 23 10.31 -24.08 13.95
C LEU A 23 9.24 -23.04 13.61
N THR A 24 8.17 -22.93 14.40
CA THR A 24 7.13 -21.92 14.20
C THR A 24 7.71 -20.51 14.30
N ILE A 25 8.51 -20.22 15.33
CA ILE A 25 9.14 -18.90 15.51
C ILE A 25 10.07 -18.58 14.33
N ILE A 26 10.89 -19.54 13.91
CA ILE A 26 11.88 -19.33 12.85
C ILE A 26 11.18 -19.15 11.49
N ASN A 27 10.09 -19.88 11.25
CA ASN A 27 9.28 -19.68 10.06
C ASN A 27 8.59 -18.31 10.06
N ALA A 28 8.01 -17.89 11.18
CA ALA A 28 7.41 -16.56 11.32
C ALA A 28 8.46 -15.45 11.11
N PHE A 29 9.66 -15.63 11.66
CA PHE A 29 10.79 -14.71 11.46
C PHE A 29 11.23 -14.66 10.01
N ALA A 30 11.42 -15.81 9.36
CA ALA A 30 11.83 -15.89 7.96
C ALA A 30 10.76 -15.31 7.01
N MET A 31 9.47 -15.46 7.34
CA MET A 31 8.38 -14.81 6.61
C MET A 31 8.42 -13.29 6.79
N THR A 32 8.64 -12.83 8.02
CA THR A 32 8.77 -11.40 8.34
C THR A 32 9.94 -10.77 7.59
N LEU A 33 11.11 -11.41 7.58
CA LEU A 33 12.28 -10.96 6.82
C LEU A 33 11.98 -10.89 5.32
N ARG A 34 11.40 -11.95 4.73
CA ARG A 34 11.01 -11.96 3.31
C ARG A 34 10.07 -10.80 2.97
N ARG A 35 9.11 -10.52 3.86
CA ARG A 35 8.19 -9.37 3.71
C ARG A 35 8.95 -8.05 3.70
N TYR A 36 9.85 -7.82 4.68
CA TYR A 36 10.63 -6.58 4.74
C TYR A 36 11.59 -6.42 3.57
N THR A 37 12.26 -7.48 3.12
CA THR A 37 13.10 -7.44 1.92
C THR A 37 12.28 -7.08 0.69
N SER A 38 11.09 -7.68 0.52
CA SER A 38 10.19 -7.37 -0.60
C SER A 38 9.73 -5.91 -0.56
N LEU A 39 9.34 -5.40 0.62
CA LEU A 39 8.97 -4.01 0.81
C LEU A 39 10.13 -3.05 0.51
N ASN A 40 11.35 -3.39 0.93
CA ASN A 40 12.53 -2.58 0.63
C ASN A 40 12.81 -2.51 -0.88
N HIS A 41 12.67 -3.61 -1.60
CA HIS A 41 12.81 -3.59 -3.07
C HIS A 41 11.73 -2.76 -3.74
N LEU A 42 10.47 -2.84 -3.29
CA LEU A 42 9.40 -1.99 -3.79
C LEU A 42 9.69 -0.51 -3.53
N ALA A 43 10.16 -0.16 -2.32
CA ALA A 43 10.54 1.21 -1.99
C ALA A 43 11.71 1.70 -2.86
N GLN A 44 12.68 0.85 -3.17
CA GLN A 44 13.79 1.20 -4.07
C GLN A 44 13.30 1.42 -5.50
N ALA A 45 12.42 0.54 -6.02
CA ALA A 45 11.83 0.70 -7.34
C ALA A 45 11.02 1.99 -7.44
N ALA A 46 10.21 2.29 -6.43
CA ALA A 46 9.45 3.54 -6.35
C ALA A 46 10.37 4.76 -6.32
N ARG A 47 11.42 4.76 -5.47
CA ARG A 47 12.41 5.85 -5.41
C ARG A 47 13.12 6.05 -6.75
N ALA A 48 13.48 4.97 -7.44
CA ALA A 48 14.14 5.05 -8.74
C ALA A 48 13.25 5.76 -9.79
N VAL A 49 11.94 5.49 -9.78
CA VAL A 49 10.96 6.18 -10.63
C VAL A 49 10.82 7.65 -10.23
N LEU A 50 10.65 7.94 -8.93
CA LEU A 50 10.42 9.30 -8.43
C LEU A 50 11.64 10.23 -8.60
N LEU A 51 12.85 9.68 -8.58
CA LEU A 51 14.08 10.44 -8.83
C LEU A 51 14.31 10.69 -10.34
N ASN A 52 13.60 10.00 -11.23
CA ASN A 52 13.71 10.19 -12.67
C ASN A 52 12.76 11.30 -13.12
N SER A 53 13.27 12.53 -13.19
CA SER A 53 12.49 13.71 -13.59
C SER A 53 11.85 13.59 -14.97
N THR A 54 12.50 12.94 -15.94
CA THR A 54 11.91 12.69 -17.26
C THR A 54 10.66 11.80 -17.15
N GLN A 55 10.75 10.71 -16.37
CA GLN A 55 9.63 9.79 -16.17
C GLN A 55 8.49 10.46 -15.39
N VAL A 56 8.81 11.21 -14.33
CA VAL A 56 7.80 11.95 -13.53
C VAL A 56 7.10 13.02 -14.36
N ASN A 57 7.83 13.78 -15.17
CA ASN A 57 7.23 14.77 -16.06
C ASN A 57 6.33 14.13 -17.12
N GLN A 58 6.71 12.95 -17.63
CA GLN A 58 5.88 12.19 -18.54
C GLN A 58 4.59 11.71 -17.83
N MET A 59 4.70 11.19 -16.60
CA MET A 59 3.53 10.82 -15.79
C MET A 59 2.58 12.01 -15.58
N LEU A 60 3.12 13.21 -15.30
CA LEU A 60 2.31 14.43 -15.15
C LEU A 60 1.65 14.84 -16.47
N ALA A 61 2.38 14.76 -17.58
CA ALA A 61 1.84 15.05 -18.91
C ALA A 61 0.71 14.09 -19.29
N ASP A 62 0.84 12.80 -18.97
CA ASP A 62 -0.20 11.81 -19.22
C ASP A 62 -1.40 12.02 -18.31
N LEU A 63 -1.18 12.35 -17.03
CA LEU A 63 -2.25 12.70 -16.10
C LEU A 63 -3.04 13.93 -16.54
N ASN A 64 -2.38 14.93 -17.13
CA ASN A 64 -3.05 16.12 -17.66
C ASN A 64 -3.92 15.85 -18.90
N LYS A 65 -3.76 14.70 -19.56
CA LYS A 65 -4.63 14.29 -20.69
C LYS A 65 -5.87 13.53 -20.23
N VAL A 66 -5.92 13.11 -18.96
CA VAL A 66 -7.07 12.40 -18.41
C VAL A 66 -8.24 13.38 -18.25
N ASP A 67 -9.40 13.01 -18.77
CA ASP A 67 -10.65 13.75 -18.56
C ASP A 67 -11.22 13.41 -17.19
N PHE A 68 -10.83 14.20 -16.19
CA PHE A 68 -11.27 14.01 -14.80
C PHE A 68 -12.76 14.29 -14.60
N HIS A 69 -13.41 15.04 -15.49
CA HIS A 69 -14.85 15.25 -15.43
C HIS A 69 -15.60 13.95 -15.73
N ASN A 70 -15.19 13.24 -16.79
CA ASN A 70 -15.73 11.93 -17.10
C ASN A 70 -15.38 10.87 -16.03
N VAL A 71 -14.18 10.95 -15.43
CA VAL A 71 -13.81 10.08 -14.29
C VAL A 71 -14.73 10.31 -13.09
N GLN A 72 -15.06 11.56 -12.77
CA GLN A 72 -16.00 11.91 -11.69
C GLN A 72 -17.39 11.32 -11.95
N GLU A 73 -17.94 11.55 -13.15
CA GLU A 73 -19.24 10.99 -13.51
C GLU A 73 -19.26 9.47 -13.35
N GLN A 74 -18.25 8.76 -13.86
CA GLN A 74 -18.17 7.30 -13.76
C GLN A 74 -17.97 6.82 -12.31
N ALA A 75 -17.13 7.49 -11.53
CA ALA A 75 -16.90 7.16 -10.13
C ALA A 75 -18.17 7.36 -9.28
N TRP A 76 -18.94 8.41 -9.57
CA TRP A 76 -20.23 8.62 -8.94
C TRP A 76 -21.21 7.47 -9.26
N TRP A 77 -21.30 7.05 -10.52
CA TRP A 77 -22.17 5.94 -10.94
C TRP A 77 -21.81 4.59 -10.30
N VAL A 78 -20.53 4.35 -10.03
CA VAL A 78 -20.04 3.04 -9.52
C VAL A 78 -20.04 2.98 -7.99
N CYS A 79 -19.60 4.04 -7.32
CA CYS A 79 -19.37 4.00 -5.87
C CYS A 79 -19.84 5.25 -5.12
N GLU A 80 -20.66 6.11 -5.75
CA GLU A 80 -21.14 7.37 -5.18
C GLU A 80 -19.97 8.21 -4.63
N CYS A 81 -18.85 8.22 -5.36
CA CYS A 81 -17.65 8.94 -4.94
C CYS A 81 -17.92 10.45 -4.86
N ASP A 82 -17.41 11.10 -3.82
CA ASP A 82 -17.51 12.55 -3.67
C ASP A 82 -16.62 13.25 -4.71
N ASP A 83 -17.21 14.06 -5.59
CA ASP A 83 -16.49 14.82 -6.62
C ASP A 83 -15.39 15.72 -6.02
N ASN A 84 -15.59 16.22 -4.80
CA ASN A 84 -14.58 17.03 -4.10
C ASN A 84 -13.37 16.20 -3.71
N LEU A 85 -13.58 14.93 -3.35
CA LEU A 85 -12.50 13.99 -3.04
C LEU A 85 -11.70 13.69 -4.31
N VAL A 86 -12.36 13.39 -5.42
CA VAL A 86 -11.69 13.12 -6.71
C VAL A 86 -10.88 14.33 -7.17
N SER A 87 -11.49 15.52 -7.11
CA SER A 87 -10.81 16.79 -7.45
C SER A 87 -9.61 17.07 -6.55
N ARG A 88 -9.74 16.78 -5.24
CA ARG A 88 -8.64 16.93 -4.27
C ARG A 88 -7.50 15.98 -4.60
N ILE A 89 -7.79 14.70 -4.83
CA ILE A 89 -6.78 13.67 -5.15
C ILE A 89 -6.06 14.06 -6.43
N GLU A 90 -6.76 14.43 -7.49
CA GLU A 90 -6.15 14.88 -8.75
C GLU A 90 -5.17 16.04 -8.50
N ARG A 91 -5.64 17.10 -7.84
CA ARG A 91 -4.84 18.30 -7.58
C ARG A 91 -3.61 17.99 -6.74
N GLU A 92 -3.77 17.26 -5.65
CA GLU A 92 -2.66 16.91 -4.75
C GLU A 92 -1.66 15.98 -5.44
N PHE A 93 -2.13 15.00 -6.21
CA PHE A 93 -1.27 14.11 -6.99
C PHE A 93 -0.46 14.88 -8.04
N LYS A 94 -1.08 15.80 -8.78
CA LYS A 94 -0.39 16.70 -9.72
C LYS A 94 0.66 17.56 -9.02
N ASN A 95 0.36 18.08 -7.84
CA ASN A 95 1.31 18.87 -7.04
C ASN A 95 2.53 18.05 -6.60
N HIS A 96 2.32 16.79 -6.19
CA HIS A 96 3.42 15.91 -5.81
C HIS A 96 4.32 15.55 -7.00
N LEU A 97 3.74 15.30 -8.17
CA LEU A 97 4.52 15.08 -9.40
C LEU A 97 5.31 16.33 -9.80
N SER A 98 4.67 17.51 -9.80
CA SER A 98 5.32 18.76 -10.24
C SER A 98 6.41 19.24 -9.29
N SER A 99 6.28 18.94 -7.99
CA SER A 99 7.26 19.31 -6.96
C SER A 99 8.39 18.28 -6.80
N GLN A 100 8.39 17.20 -7.60
CA GLN A 100 9.35 16.10 -7.50
C GLN A 100 9.45 15.52 -6.07
N SER A 101 8.28 15.29 -5.46
CA SER A 101 8.17 14.80 -4.08
C SER A 101 8.89 13.46 -3.86
N THR A 102 9.47 13.31 -2.67
CA THR A 102 10.13 12.07 -2.24
C THR A 102 9.13 10.97 -1.92
N LEU A 103 9.58 9.71 -1.86
CA LEU A 103 8.70 8.58 -1.48
C LEU A 103 8.06 8.81 -0.09
N GLU A 104 8.79 9.45 0.81
CA GLU A 104 8.35 9.79 2.15
C GLU A 104 7.21 10.82 2.12
N ASP A 105 7.31 11.85 1.26
CA ASP A 105 6.23 12.83 1.06
C ASP A 105 4.97 12.17 0.50
N TRP A 106 5.13 11.28 -0.49
CA TRP A 106 4.02 10.49 -1.04
C TRP A 106 3.36 9.60 0.03
N SER A 107 4.16 8.97 0.89
CA SER A 107 3.66 8.15 1.99
C SER A 107 2.88 8.98 3.00
N GLN A 108 3.37 10.18 3.33
CA GLN A 108 2.70 11.08 4.25
C GLN A 108 1.37 11.57 3.68
N TRP A 109 1.34 11.93 2.40
CA TRP A 109 0.11 12.34 1.72
C TRP A 109 -0.95 11.23 1.72
N LEU A 110 -0.57 9.98 1.42
CA LEU A 110 -1.47 8.84 1.49
C LEU A 110 -2.01 8.59 2.91
N ASP A 111 -1.19 8.76 3.94
CA ASP A 111 -1.61 8.62 5.35
C ASP A 111 -2.65 9.68 5.73
N LEU A 112 -2.45 10.94 5.32
CA LEU A 112 -3.42 12.02 5.54
C LEU A 112 -4.73 11.77 4.78
N LEU A 113 -4.64 11.36 3.51
CA LEU A 113 -5.80 11.03 2.71
C LEU A 113 -6.62 9.90 3.33
N LEU A 114 -5.97 8.80 3.75
CA LEU A 114 -6.63 7.69 4.42
C LEU A 114 -7.22 8.09 5.76
N THR A 115 -6.52 8.92 6.53
CA THR A 115 -7.03 9.44 7.81
C THR A 115 -8.31 10.24 7.60
N ASP A 116 -8.35 11.12 6.60
CA ASP A 116 -9.55 11.89 6.26
C ASP A 116 -10.69 11.00 5.79
N LEU A 117 -10.41 10.00 4.95
CA LEU A 117 -11.40 9.03 4.48
C LEU A 117 -11.98 8.16 5.60
N LEU A 118 -11.17 7.84 6.62
CA LEU A 118 -11.57 7.03 7.75
C LEU A 118 -12.21 7.84 8.88
N LYS A 119 -12.06 9.17 8.89
CA LYS A 119 -12.59 10.07 9.91
C LYS A 119 -14.10 9.93 10.15
N PRO A 120 -14.97 9.77 9.13
CA PRO A 120 -16.40 9.55 9.36
C PRO A 120 -16.71 8.29 10.19
N TYR A 121 -15.79 7.32 10.19
CA TYR A 121 -15.94 6.04 10.89
C TYR A 121 -15.23 6.01 12.25
N SER A 122 -14.55 7.08 12.67
CA SER A 122 -13.70 7.09 13.88
C SER A 122 -14.47 6.81 15.17
N ASN A 123 -15.77 7.14 15.20
CA ASN A 123 -16.64 6.95 16.36
C ASN A 123 -17.30 5.56 16.40
N LEU A 124 -17.04 4.70 15.41
CA LEU A 124 -17.55 3.33 15.38
C LEU A 124 -16.81 2.44 16.37
N THR A 125 -17.42 1.30 16.71
CA THR A 125 -16.72 0.25 17.45
C THR A 125 -15.50 -0.23 16.67
N ALA A 126 -14.45 -0.68 17.37
CA ALA A 126 -13.20 -1.13 16.73
C ALA A 126 -13.43 -2.20 15.63
N GLU A 127 -14.40 -3.09 15.82
CA GLU A 127 -14.82 -4.09 14.83
C GLU A 127 -15.39 -3.44 13.57
N LYS A 128 -16.35 -2.51 13.71
CA LYS A 128 -16.98 -1.82 12.59
C LYS A 128 -16.00 -0.91 11.86
N TYR A 129 -15.14 -0.21 12.60
CA TYR A 129 -14.05 0.58 12.02
C TYR A 129 -13.12 -0.29 11.17
N THR A 130 -12.66 -1.42 11.72
CA THR A 130 -11.79 -2.37 11.02
C THR A 130 -12.45 -2.91 9.76
N LYS A 131 -13.76 -3.19 9.81
CA LYS A 131 -14.53 -3.62 8.63
C LYS A 131 -14.51 -2.57 7.52
N GLN A 132 -14.75 -1.29 7.86
CA GLN A 132 -14.72 -0.20 6.87
C GLN A 132 -13.33 0.02 6.29
N ALA A 133 -12.29 0.03 7.13
CA ALA A 133 -10.91 0.16 6.67
C ALA A 133 -10.50 -0.96 5.71
N LYS A 134 -10.90 -2.21 5.99
CA LYS A 134 -10.67 -3.34 5.08
C LYS A 134 -11.42 -3.18 3.76
N GLN A 135 -12.64 -2.66 3.78
CA GLN A 135 -13.40 -2.44 2.55
C GLN A 135 -12.75 -1.37 1.66
N ILE A 136 -12.24 -0.29 2.26
CA ILE A 136 -11.49 0.74 1.53
C ILE A 136 -10.24 0.14 0.87
N LEU A 137 -9.47 -0.66 1.61
CA LEU A 137 -8.27 -1.34 1.07
C LEU A 137 -8.62 -2.35 -0.03
N LEU A 138 -9.75 -3.06 0.09
CA LEU A 138 -10.24 -3.99 -0.92
C LEU A 138 -10.62 -3.27 -2.22
N ASN A 139 -11.34 -2.15 -2.11
CA ASN A 139 -11.71 -1.35 -3.27
C ASN A 139 -10.45 -0.80 -3.94
N TRP A 140 -9.50 -0.27 -3.16
CA TRP A 140 -8.22 0.19 -3.67
C TRP A 140 -7.45 -0.91 -4.42
N SER A 141 -7.36 -2.12 -3.85
CA SER A 141 -6.63 -3.21 -4.49
C SER A 141 -7.30 -3.71 -5.77
N PHE A 142 -8.64 -3.70 -5.84
CA PHE A 142 -9.39 -4.03 -7.05
C PHE A 142 -9.10 -3.06 -8.18
N TYR A 143 -9.17 -1.75 -7.92
CA TYR A 143 -8.97 -0.73 -8.96
C TYR A 143 -7.52 -0.58 -9.43
N VAL A 144 -6.53 -1.03 -8.65
CA VAL A 144 -5.10 -1.01 -9.03
C VAL A 144 -4.67 -2.28 -9.79
N GLN A 145 -5.50 -3.32 -9.80
CA GLN A 145 -5.25 -4.58 -10.51
C GLN A 145 -5.95 -4.69 -11.87
N LEU A 146 -6.91 -3.80 -12.14
CA LEU A 146 -7.54 -3.59 -13.45
C LEU A 146 -6.69 -2.66 -14.32
#